data_AF-A0A961C7H0-F1
#
_entry.id   AF-A0A961C7H0-F1
#
_cell.length_a   1.000
_cell.length_b   1.000
_cell.length_c   1.000
_cell.angle_alpha   90.00
_cell.angle_beta   90.00
_cell.angle_gamma   90.00
#
_symmetry.space_group_name_H-M   'P 1'
#
loop_
_entity.id
_entity.type
_entity.pdbx_description
1 polymer ?
#
loop_
_entity_poly.entity_id
_entity_poly.type
_entity_poly.pdbx_seq_one_letter_code
_entity_poly.pdbx_strand_id
1 'polypeptide(L)'
;MAARSATARRDTKATRSKRDLRLVKDADAPYALYHGDVRDVYAEWETPNTIISDGAYGVRGFHGDTTDAEGLVEWYRPHIEAWTSAATPGTTLWFWGTEVG
;
A
#
# COMPACT_ATOMS: atom_id res chain seq x y z
N MET A 1 37.01 -25.91 -36.66
CA MET A 1 37.63 -25.25 -35.50
C MET A 1 37.06 -23.83 -35.43
N ALA A 2 35.99 -23.60 -34.67
CA ALA A 2 35.36 -22.29 -34.53
C ALA A 2 34.85 -22.15 -33.09
N ALA A 3 35.57 -21.37 -32.28
CA ALA A 3 35.22 -21.09 -30.90
C ALA A 3 34.16 -19.97 -30.86
N ARG A 4 32.99 -20.26 -30.29
CA ARG A 4 31.96 -19.26 -30.01
C ARG A 4 32.36 -18.50 -28.75
N SER A 5 32.55 -17.19 -28.91
CA SER A 5 32.88 -16.25 -27.83
C SER A 5 31.69 -16.13 -26.87
N ALA A 6 31.93 -16.40 -25.58
CA ALA A 6 30.95 -16.25 -24.52
C ALA A 6 30.93 -14.80 -24.03
N THR A 7 29.90 -14.04 -24.43
CA THR A 7 29.69 -12.68 -23.94
C THR A 7 29.26 -12.73 -22.47
N ALA A 8 30.17 -12.37 -21.56
CA ALA A 8 29.88 -12.21 -20.14
C ALA A 8 28.80 -11.13 -19.95
N ARG A 9 27.66 -11.52 -19.37
CA ARG A 9 26.62 -10.58 -18.91
C ARG A 9 27.22 -9.75 -17.77
N ARG A 10 27.28 -8.44 -17.95
CA ARG A 10 27.56 -7.51 -16.85
C ARG A 10 26.34 -7.46 -15.95
N ASP A 11 26.48 -7.92 -14.72
CA ASP A 11 25.53 -7.64 -13.66
C ASP A 11 25.62 -6.15 -13.29
N THR A 12 24.85 -5.32 -14.00
CA THR A 12 24.52 -3.98 -13.51
C THR A 12 23.57 -4.14 -12.34
N LYS A 13 24.12 -4.11 -11.13
CA LYS A 13 23.36 -3.99 -9.88
C LYS A 13 22.57 -2.68 -9.95
N ALA A 14 21.27 -2.77 -10.24
CA ALA A 14 20.39 -1.63 -10.30
C ALA A 14 20.33 -0.96 -8.92
N THR A 15 21.03 0.15 -8.76
CA THR A 15 20.95 0.99 -7.57
C THR A 15 19.55 1.60 -7.53
N ARG A 16 18.66 1.03 -6.72
CA ARG A 16 17.29 1.52 -6.54
C ARG A 16 17.37 2.86 -5.81
N SER A 17 17.41 3.96 -6.56
CA SER A 17 17.28 5.31 -6.02
C SER A 17 15.93 5.40 -5.32
N LYS A 18 15.93 5.62 -3.99
CA LYS A 18 14.73 6.01 -3.26
C LYS A 18 14.28 7.36 -3.81
N ARG A 19 13.37 7.36 -4.77
CA ARG A 19 12.62 8.57 -5.11
C ARG A 19 11.55 8.70 -4.03
N ASP A 20 11.58 9.79 -3.28
CA ASP A 20 10.47 10.14 -2.39
C ASP A 20 9.23 10.33 -3.26
N LEU A 21 8.27 9.41 -3.18
CA LEU A 21 6.98 9.62 -3.84
C LEU A 21 6.16 10.52 -2.91
N ARG A 22 5.76 11.67 -3.45
CA ARG A 22 4.92 12.67 -2.77
C ARG A 22 3.49 12.45 -3.23
N LEU A 23 2.50 12.97 -2.49
CA LEU A 23 1.15 13.11 -3.01
C LEU A 23 1.22 13.98 -4.28
N VAL A 24 1.24 13.34 -5.45
CA VAL A 24 1.18 14.03 -6.73
C VAL A 24 -0.29 14.08 -7.12
N LYS A 25 -0.94 15.20 -6.82
CA LYS A 25 -2.23 15.54 -7.41
C LYS A 25 -1.91 16.26 -8.72
N ASP A 26 -1.60 15.49 -9.76
CA ASP A 26 -1.38 16.06 -11.09
C ASP A 26 -2.77 16.47 -11.62
N ALA A 27 -2.93 17.75 -11.98
CA ALA A 27 -4.22 18.26 -12.44
C ALA A 27 -4.71 17.53 -13.70
N ASP A 28 -3.79 16.92 -14.45
CA ASP A 28 -4.08 16.16 -15.67
C ASP A 28 -4.12 14.64 -15.46
N ALA A 29 -3.68 14.12 -14.30
CA ALA A 29 -3.74 12.69 -14.01
C ALA A 29 -4.98 12.34 -13.17
N PRO A 30 -5.68 11.24 -13.48
CA PRO A 30 -6.90 10.84 -12.78
C PRO A 30 -6.61 10.20 -11.41
N TYR A 31 -5.41 10.38 -10.84
CA TYR A 31 -4.99 9.74 -9.59
C TYR A 31 -4.06 10.62 -8.77
N ALA A 32 -4.11 10.41 -7.45
CA ALA A 32 -3.08 10.87 -6.52
C ALA A 32 -2.39 9.65 -5.91
N LEU A 33 -1.05 9.66 -5.87
CA LEU A 33 -0.24 8.59 -5.28
C LEU A 33 0.57 9.16 -4.12
N TYR A 34 0.59 8.49 -2.97
CA TYR A 34 1.40 8.86 -1.80
C TYR A 34 2.33 7.70 -1.40
N HIS A 35 3.56 8.00 -0.98
CA HIS A 35 4.48 7.01 -0.40
C HIS A 35 4.89 7.41 1.00
N GLY A 36 4.45 6.60 1.94
CA GLY A 36 4.64 6.83 3.35
C GLY A 36 3.56 6.10 4.11
N ASP A 37 3.37 6.51 5.35
CA ASP A 37 2.26 6.02 6.16
C ASP A 37 0.96 6.64 5.67
N VAL A 38 0.01 5.81 5.23
CA VAL A 38 -1.30 6.28 4.74
C VAL A 38 -2.05 7.12 5.80
N ARG A 39 -1.75 6.91 7.09
CA ARG A 39 -2.32 7.68 8.21
C ARG A 39 -2.00 9.18 8.12
N ASP A 40 -0.90 9.54 7.46
CA ASP A 40 -0.50 10.94 7.29
C ASP A 40 -1.40 11.69 6.30
N VAL A 41 -2.14 10.98 5.44
CA VAL A 41 -2.87 11.59 4.31
C VAL A 41 -4.38 11.36 4.34
N TYR A 42 -4.93 10.62 5.30
CA TYR A 42 -6.39 10.43 5.40
C TYR A 42 -7.17 11.76 5.46
N ALA A 43 -6.62 12.77 6.12
CA ALA A 43 -7.23 14.10 6.23
C ALA A 43 -7.30 14.87 4.89
N GLU A 44 -6.52 14.46 3.90
CA GLU A 44 -6.47 15.06 2.56
C GLU A 44 -7.36 14.31 1.55
N TRP A 45 -7.99 13.22 1.97
CA TRP A 45 -8.85 12.42 1.10
C TRP A 45 -10.06 13.23 0.64
N GLU A 46 -10.36 13.13 -0.65
CA GLU A 46 -11.69 13.44 -1.13
C GLU A 46 -12.67 12.39 -0.60
N THR A 47 -13.94 12.78 -0.45
CA THR A 47 -15.00 11.87 0.01
C THR A 47 -15.09 10.65 -0.93
N PRO A 48 -14.77 9.43 -0.46
CA PRO A 48 -14.61 8.28 -1.33
C PRO A 48 -15.96 7.62 -1.66
N ASN A 49 -16.16 7.19 -2.91
CA ASN A 49 -17.23 6.26 -3.26
C ASN A 49 -16.86 4.81 -2.92
N THR A 50 -15.58 4.47 -2.99
CA THR A 50 -15.06 3.13 -2.71
C THR A 50 -13.74 3.24 -1.98
N ILE A 51 -13.56 2.44 -0.94
CA ILE A 51 -12.30 2.24 -0.23
C ILE A 51 -11.88 0.79 -0.45
N ILE A 52 -10.60 0.59 -0.81
CA ILE A 52 -10.02 -0.74 -1.07
C ILE A 52 -8.82 -0.89 -0.14
N SER A 53 -8.83 -1.92 0.69
CA SER A 53 -7.76 -2.21 1.65
C SER A 53 -7.28 -3.65 1.50
N ASP A 54 -5.99 -3.78 1.22
CA ASP A 54 -5.20 -5.01 1.27
C ASP A 54 -4.04 -4.75 2.25
N GLY A 55 -4.33 -4.92 3.54
CA GLY A 55 -3.50 -4.43 4.64
C GLY A 55 -2.85 -5.55 5.46
N ALA A 56 -2.80 -5.38 6.78
CA ALA A 56 -2.34 -6.40 7.71
C ALA A 56 -3.23 -7.65 7.69
N TYR A 57 -2.60 -8.81 7.90
CA TYR A 57 -3.23 -10.13 7.89
C TYR A 57 -2.95 -10.95 9.15
N GLY A 58 -2.08 -10.47 10.05
CA GLY A 58 -1.79 -11.19 11.30
C GLY A 58 -0.91 -12.40 11.09
N VAL A 59 -0.13 -12.42 10.01
CA VAL A 59 0.75 -13.54 9.64
C VAL A 59 2.21 -13.10 9.50
N ARG A 60 2.53 -11.88 9.95
CA ARG A 60 3.84 -11.22 9.73
C ARG A 60 4.25 -11.17 8.25
N GLY A 61 3.30 -10.89 7.36
CA GLY A 61 3.53 -10.85 5.91
C GLY A 61 4.41 -9.69 5.45
N PHE A 62 4.51 -8.62 6.24
CA PHE A 62 5.37 -7.46 5.99
C PHE A 62 5.85 -6.81 7.28
N HIS A 63 6.79 -5.86 7.16
CA HIS A 63 7.31 -5.09 8.29
C HIS A 63 6.24 -4.12 8.83
N GLY A 64 5.66 -4.44 9.98
CA GLY A 64 4.56 -3.69 10.59
C GLY A 64 3.22 -4.44 10.62
N ASP A 65 3.14 -5.63 10.00
CA ASP A 65 2.02 -6.55 10.20
C ASP A 65 2.04 -7.13 11.62
N THR A 66 0.87 -7.55 12.08
CA THR A 66 0.70 -8.19 13.39
C THR A 66 1.15 -9.64 13.33
N THR A 67 1.32 -10.23 14.51
CA THR A 67 1.95 -11.55 14.67
C THR A 67 0.97 -12.70 14.65
N ASP A 68 -0.29 -12.35 14.84
CA ASP A 68 -1.47 -13.18 14.96
C ASP A 68 -2.71 -12.30 14.71
N ALA A 69 -3.88 -12.92 14.61
CA ALA A 69 -5.12 -12.21 14.29
C ALA A 69 -5.60 -11.30 15.43
N GLU A 70 -5.22 -11.59 16.67
CA GLU A 70 -5.62 -10.81 17.85
C GLU A 70 -5.12 -9.36 17.77
N GLY A 71 -3.93 -9.14 17.20
CA GLY A 71 -3.38 -7.81 17.00
C GLY A 71 -4.11 -6.97 15.94
N LEU A 72 -4.88 -7.59 15.03
CA LEU A 72 -5.46 -6.90 13.88
C LEU A 72 -6.50 -5.85 14.27
N VAL A 73 -7.23 -6.06 15.37
CA VAL A 73 -8.22 -5.09 15.84
C VAL A 73 -7.56 -3.75 16.14
N GLU A 74 -6.48 -3.75 16.91
CA GLU A 74 -5.77 -2.51 17.27
C GLU A 74 -4.98 -1.95 16.09
N TRP A 75 -4.51 -2.82 15.20
CA TRP A 75 -3.85 -2.38 13.97
C TRP A 75 -4.81 -1.61 13.05
N TYR A 76 -6.01 -2.16 12.79
CA TYR A 76 -7.00 -1.57 11.89
C TYR A 76 -7.82 -0.44 12.52
N ARG A 77 -7.91 -0.33 13.85
CA ARG A 77 -8.67 0.72 14.54
C ARG A 77 -8.46 2.13 13.96
N PRO A 78 -7.22 2.67 13.88
CA PRO A 78 -7.02 4.03 13.35
C PRO A 78 -7.42 4.16 11.87
N HIS A 79 -7.32 3.08 11.10
CA HIS A 79 -7.70 3.06 9.69
C HIS A 79 -9.22 3.09 9.55
N ILE A 80 -9.94 2.22 10.25
CA ILE A 80 -11.39 2.14 10.22
C ILE A 80 -12.02 3.45 10.71
N GLU A 81 -11.47 4.07 11.76
CA GLU A 81 -11.93 5.38 12.25
C GLU A 81 -11.81 6.46 11.17
N ALA A 82 -10.65 6.56 10.52
CA ALA A 82 -10.42 7.52 9.43
C ALA A 82 -11.33 7.25 8.22
N TRP A 83 -11.46 5.99 7.81
CA TRP A 83 -12.32 5.58 6.68
C TRP A 83 -13.78 5.89 6.96
N THR A 84 -14.24 5.60 8.18
CA THR A 84 -15.62 5.91 8.60
C THR A 84 -15.87 7.40 8.61
N SER A 85 -14.92 8.20 9.09
CA SER A 85 -15.05 9.67 9.09
C SER A 85 -15.08 10.26 7.68
N ALA A 86 -14.40 9.66 6.71
CA ALA A 86 -14.40 10.11 5.33
C ALA A 86 -15.61 9.61 4.53
N ALA A 87 -16.20 8.47 4.94
CA ALA A 87 -17.26 7.79 4.21
C ALA A 87 -18.61 8.51 4.23
N THR A 88 -19.42 8.18 3.24
CA THR A 88 -20.85 8.53 3.13
C THR A 88 -21.68 7.26 3.19
N PRO A 89 -23.02 7.34 3.32
CA PRO A 89 -23.88 6.15 3.28
C PRO A 89 -23.75 5.31 2.00
N GLY A 90 -23.27 5.88 0.89
CA GLY A 90 -23.03 5.17 -0.37
C GLY A 90 -21.61 4.64 -0.54
N THR A 91 -20.72 4.88 0.42
CA THR A 91 -19.33 4.45 0.33
C THR A 91 -19.24 2.94 0.53
N THR A 92 -18.56 2.25 -0.38
CA THR A 92 -18.34 0.80 -0.29
C THR A 92 -16.92 0.50 0.21
N LEU A 93 -16.78 -0.41 1.18
CA LEU A 93 -15.49 -0.92 1.64
C LEU A 93 -15.23 -2.31 1.06
N TRP A 94 -14.11 -2.46 0.36
CA TRP A 94 -13.55 -3.74 -0.05
C TRP A 94 -12.32 -4.04 0.81
N PHE A 95 -12.39 -5.11 1.58
CA PHE A 95 -11.42 -5.45 2.61
C PHE A 95 -10.96 -6.89 2.41
N TRP A 96 -9.65 -7.10 2.28
CA TRP A 96 -9.07 -8.44 2.23
C TRP A 96 -8.57 -8.86 3.61
N GLY A 97 -8.86 -10.12 3.92
CA GLY A 97 -8.43 -10.82 5.13
C GLY A 97 -8.06 -12.27 4.82
N THR A 98 -7.42 -12.92 5.79
CA THR A 98 -7.32 -14.37 5.91
C THR A 98 -8.61 -14.95 6.50
N GLU A 99 -8.69 -16.28 6.63
CA GLU A 99 -9.83 -16.93 7.30
C GLU A 99 -9.90 -16.64 8.81
N VAL A 100 -8.76 -16.28 9.42
CA VAL A 100 -8.65 -15.98 10.85
C VAL A 100 -8.70 -14.48 11.16
N GLY A 101 -8.55 -13.63 10.13
CA GLY A 101 -8.55 -12.17 10.23
C GLY A 101 -8.35 -11.52 8.88
#